data_AF-A0A965VLZ3-F1
#
_entry.id   AF-A0A965VLZ3-F1
#
_cell.length_a   1.000
_cell.length_b   1.000
_cell.length_c   1.000
_cell.angle_alpha   90.00
_cell.angle_beta   90.00
_cell.angle_gamma   90.00
#
_symmetry.space_group_name_H-M   'P 1'
#
loop_
_entity.id
_entity.type
_entity.pdbx_description
1 polymer ?
#
loop_
_entity_poly.entity_id
_entity_poly.type
_entity_poly.pdbx_seq_one_letter_code
_entity_poly.pdbx_strand_id
1 'polypeptide(L)'
;MNFSLIRTLSFCLIGMTSLALHADEFRVGFVNTDRIFREANTAKVAQTKLEQDLSDTQRSARQRQLADQDREFQRKRREFQEDLNARKNEELQQVLEKANKVVKQVAEAEKYDLILQEAVYIHPKHDITDKVIKVINSGK
;
A
#
# COMPACT_ATOMS: atom_id res chain seq x y z
N MET A 1 -81.79 12.80 -78.62
CA MET A 1 -81.72 13.02 -77.16
C MET A 1 -82.14 11.72 -76.44
N ASN A 2 -81.54 11.23 -75.35
CA ASN A 2 -80.45 11.75 -74.53
C ASN A 2 -80.06 10.81 -73.35
N PHE A 3 -78.79 10.95 -72.94
CA PHE A 3 -78.27 11.01 -71.56
C PHE A 3 -78.03 9.76 -70.70
N SER A 4 -78.43 8.54 -71.08
CA SER A 4 -78.18 7.36 -70.21
C SER A 4 -76.73 6.83 -70.25
N LEU A 5 -75.93 7.15 -71.28
CA LEU A 5 -74.59 6.59 -71.47
C LEU A 5 -73.43 7.50 -71.01
N ILE A 6 -73.70 8.77 -70.66
CA ILE A 6 -72.66 9.76 -70.32
C ILE A 6 -72.49 9.95 -68.80
N ARG A 7 -73.43 9.48 -67.94
CA ARG A 7 -73.47 9.84 -66.50
C ARG A 7 -72.79 8.89 -65.49
N THR A 8 -72.26 7.72 -65.84
CA THR A 8 -71.61 6.84 -64.83
C THR A 8 -70.32 6.16 -65.28
N LEU A 9 -69.84 6.44 -66.49
CA LEU A 9 -68.42 6.32 -66.83
C LEU A 9 -67.53 7.13 -65.84
N SER A 10 -68.11 8.08 -65.09
CA SER A 10 -67.47 8.83 -63.99
C SER A 10 -67.48 8.12 -62.62
N PHE A 11 -68.13 6.97 -62.46
CA PHE A 11 -68.10 6.22 -61.19
C PHE A 11 -67.00 5.14 -61.17
N CYS A 12 -66.32 4.95 -62.30
CA CYS A 12 -65.21 3.99 -62.45
C CYS A 12 -63.87 4.51 -61.89
N LEU A 13 -63.81 5.77 -61.41
CA LEU A 13 -62.55 6.41 -61.01
C LEU A 13 -62.35 6.57 -59.49
N ILE A 14 -63.32 6.21 -58.65
CA ILE A 14 -63.26 6.48 -57.19
C ILE A 14 -63.23 5.20 -56.34
N GLY A 15 -63.55 4.03 -56.90
CA GLY A 15 -63.62 2.77 -56.15
C GLY A 15 -62.36 1.90 -56.14
N MET A 16 -61.35 2.20 -56.96
CA MET A 16 -60.13 1.38 -57.11
C MET A 16 -58.87 1.99 -56.46
N THR A 17 -59.00 3.07 -55.68
CA THR A 17 -57.86 3.77 -55.07
C THR A 17 -57.56 3.42 -53.62
N SER A 18 -58.19 2.39 -53.02
CA SER A 18 -57.91 1.98 -51.64
C SER A 18 -57.10 0.69 -51.47
N LEU A 19 -56.58 0.08 -52.56
CA LEU A 19 -55.48 -0.90 -52.48
C LEU A 19 -54.15 -0.22 -52.82
N ALA A 20 -53.61 0.60 -51.92
CA ALA A 20 -52.17 0.91 -51.86
C ALA A 20 -51.85 1.83 -50.67
N LEU A 21 -52.14 1.43 -49.43
CA LEU A 21 -51.57 2.12 -48.27
C LEU A 21 -51.31 1.05 -47.21
N HIS A 22 -50.07 0.58 -47.18
CA HIS A 22 -49.26 0.10 -46.05
C HIS A 22 -48.06 -0.67 -46.66
N ALA A 23 -47.22 0.05 -47.41
CA ALA A 23 -45.82 -0.35 -47.54
C ALA A 23 -45.11 0.28 -46.33
N ASP A 24 -44.57 -0.57 -45.47
CA ASP A 24 -43.77 -0.21 -44.31
C ASP A 24 -42.71 0.84 -44.73
N GLU A 25 -42.65 1.94 -43.98
CA GLU A 25 -41.79 3.10 -44.28
C GLU A 25 -40.32 2.64 -44.32
N PHE A 26 -39.78 2.47 -45.53
CA PHE A 26 -38.46 1.87 -45.73
C PHE A 26 -37.36 2.85 -45.26
N ARG A 27 -36.97 2.72 -44.00
CA ARG A 27 -35.89 3.49 -43.36
C ARG A 27 -34.54 3.01 -43.87
N VAL A 28 -34.05 3.64 -44.94
CA VAL A 28 -32.68 3.41 -45.42
C VAL A 28 -31.74 4.45 -44.81
N GLY A 29 -30.78 3.99 -44.01
CA GLY A 29 -29.69 4.81 -43.48
C GLY A 29 -28.40 4.59 -44.27
N PHE A 30 -27.69 5.67 -44.60
CA PHE A 30 -26.36 5.61 -45.20
C PHE A 30 -25.30 5.59 -44.10
N VAL A 31 -24.50 4.53 -44.05
CA VAL A 31 -23.32 4.40 -43.17
C VAL A 31 -22.07 4.53 -44.02
N ASN A 32 -21.19 5.47 -43.64
CA ASN A 32 -19.87 5.58 -44.24
C ASN A 32 -18.91 4.64 -43.49
N THR A 33 -18.72 3.45 -44.05
CA THR A 33 -17.87 2.39 -43.45
C THR A 33 -16.41 2.84 -43.31
N ASP A 34 -15.89 3.64 -44.24
CA ASP A 34 -14.51 4.17 -44.19
C ASP A 34 -14.29 5.13 -43.02
N ARG A 35 -15.28 5.96 -42.71
CA ARG A 35 -15.25 6.88 -41.58
C ARG A 35 -15.35 6.12 -40.26
N ILE A 36 -16.25 5.14 -40.17
CA ILE A 36 -16.35 4.27 -38.99
C ILE A 36 -15.04 3.53 -38.77
N PHE A 37 -14.41 2.99 -39.82
CA PHE A 37 -13.17 2.25 -39.66
C PHE A 37 -12.01 3.16 -39.25
N ARG A 38 -11.92 4.39 -39.79
CA ARG A 38 -10.94 5.39 -39.37
C ARG A 38 -11.16 5.85 -37.93
N GLU A 39 -12.38 6.23 -37.58
CA GLU A 39 -12.73 6.68 -36.23
C GLU A 39 -12.62 5.54 -35.21
N ALA A 40 -12.96 4.30 -35.58
CA ALA A 40 -12.77 3.13 -34.74
C ALA A 40 -11.29 2.81 -34.52
N ASN A 41 -10.44 2.95 -35.55
CA ASN A 41 -9.00 2.77 -35.38
C ASN A 41 -8.37 3.89 -34.55
N THR A 42 -8.75 5.16 -34.74
CA THR A 42 -8.25 6.25 -33.90
C THR A 42 -8.75 6.15 -32.47
N ALA A 43 -10.01 5.76 -32.26
CA ALA A 43 -10.55 5.48 -30.93
C ALA A 43 -9.86 4.29 -30.27
N LYS A 44 -9.55 3.23 -31.03
CA LYS A 44 -8.82 2.06 -30.52
C LYS A 44 -7.38 2.41 -30.14
N VAL A 45 -6.68 3.19 -30.96
CA VAL A 45 -5.32 3.68 -30.65
C VAL A 45 -5.34 4.62 -29.44
N ALA A 46 -6.34 5.49 -29.34
CA ALA A 46 -6.51 6.35 -28.17
C ALA A 46 -6.81 5.55 -26.90
N GLN A 47 -7.64 4.50 -26.97
CA GLN A 47 -7.87 3.57 -25.87
C GLN A 47 -6.58 2.87 -25.44
N THR A 48 -5.84 2.28 -26.38
CA THR A 48 -4.58 1.58 -26.05
C THR A 48 -3.55 2.52 -25.42
N LYS A 49 -3.44 3.76 -25.91
CA LYS A 49 -2.57 4.77 -25.29
C LYS A 49 -3.02 5.15 -23.89
N LEU A 50 -4.33 5.39 -23.69
CA LEU A 50 -4.88 5.71 -22.38
C LEU A 50 -4.68 4.56 -21.38
N GLU A 51 -4.92 3.32 -21.79
CA GLU A 51 -4.69 2.13 -20.97
C GLU A 51 -3.20 1.98 -20.61
N GLN A 52 -2.31 2.23 -21.57
CA GLN A 52 -0.87 2.20 -21.35
C GLN A 52 -0.43 3.30 -20.37
N ASP A 53 -0.85 4.55 -20.59
CA ASP A 53 -0.50 5.70 -19.74
C ASP A 53 -1.04 5.55 -18.31
N LEU A 54 -2.26 5.03 -18.15
CA LEU A 54 -2.81 4.70 -16.84
C LEU A 54 -2.03 3.58 -16.16
N SER A 55 -1.64 2.54 -16.91
CA SER A 55 -0.84 1.44 -16.38
C SER A 55 0.56 1.90 -15.95
N ASP A 56 1.19 2.80 -16.70
CA ASP A 56 2.51 3.34 -16.40
C ASP A 56 2.46 4.31 -15.22
N THR A 57 1.41 5.12 -15.13
CA THR A 57 1.16 6.01 -13.98
C THR A 57 0.93 5.20 -12.70
N GLN A 58 0.13 4.13 -12.76
CA GLN A 58 -0.11 3.24 -11.62
C GLN A 58 1.17 2.50 -11.19
N ARG A 59 1.99 2.05 -12.15
CA ARG A 59 3.30 1.43 -11.87
C ARG A 59 4.24 2.41 -11.19
N SER A 60 4.34 3.63 -11.70
CA SER A 60 5.17 4.70 -11.14
C SER A 60 4.71 5.07 -9.72
N ALA A 61 3.40 5.20 -9.50
CA ALA A 61 2.83 5.46 -8.18
C ALA A 61 3.16 4.33 -7.19
N ARG A 62 3.00 3.07 -7.59
CA ARG A 62 3.34 1.91 -6.76
C ARG A 62 4.84 1.85 -6.45
N GLN A 63 5.69 2.14 -7.42
CA GLN A 63 7.14 2.15 -7.22
C GLN A 63 7.58 3.25 -6.24
N ARG A 64 6.97 4.45 -6.33
CA ARG A 64 7.19 5.51 -5.34
C ARG A 64 6.73 5.09 -3.94
N GLN A 65 5.54 4.50 -3.83
CA GLN A 65 5.02 4.02 -2.56
C GLN A 65 5.94 2.98 -1.93
N LEU A 66 6.45 2.02 -2.71
CA LEU A 66 7.42 1.03 -2.22
C LEU A 66 8.73 1.68 -1.76
N ALA A 67 9.24 2.67 -2.51
CA ALA A 67 10.44 3.40 -2.13
C ALA A 67 10.25 4.20 -0.83
N ASP A 68 9.09 4.82 -0.65
CA ASP A 68 8.76 5.57 0.57
C ASP A 68 8.57 4.63 1.77
N GLN A 69 7.92 3.48 1.57
CA GLN A 69 7.81 2.44 2.59
C GLN A 69 9.17 1.88 2.99
N ASP A 70 10.07 1.63 2.04
CA ASP A 70 11.42 1.15 2.34
C ASP A 70 12.20 2.19 3.15
N ARG A 71 12.14 3.47 2.76
CA ARG A 71 12.76 4.57 3.53
C ARG A 71 12.22 4.66 4.94
N GLU A 72 10.90 4.57 5.10
CA GLU A 72 10.25 4.59 6.42
C GLU A 72 10.66 3.37 7.25
N PHE A 73 10.70 2.19 6.64
CA PHE A 73 11.13 0.97 7.30
C PHE A 73 12.58 1.06 7.77
N GLN A 74 13.48 1.56 6.93
CA GLN A 74 14.88 1.79 7.32
C GLN A 74 15.01 2.82 8.44
N ARG A 75 14.19 3.88 8.44
CA ARG A 75 14.14 4.86 9.53
C ARG A 75 13.67 4.21 10.83
N LYS A 76 12.53 3.51 10.81
CA LYS A 76 11.99 2.79 11.98
C LYS A 76 12.97 1.74 12.51
N ARG A 77 13.69 1.05 11.64
CA ARG A 77 14.76 0.11 12.05
C ARG A 77 15.90 0.81 12.78
N ARG A 78 16.35 1.97 12.31
CA ARG A 78 17.39 2.75 13.01
C ARG A 78 16.89 3.25 14.35
N GLU A 79 15.72 3.87 14.39
CA GLU A 79 15.09 4.36 15.63
C GLU A 79 14.92 3.23 16.64
N PHE A 80 14.43 2.06 16.22
CA PHE A 80 14.30 0.90 17.10
C PHE A 80 15.66 0.39 17.60
N GLN A 81 16.67 0.34 16.74
CA GLN A 81 18.01 -0.08 17.15
C GLN A 81 18.64 0.92 18.14
N GLU A 82 18.43 2.21 17.93
CA GLU A 82 18.88 3.28 18.82
C GLU A 82 18.17 3.22 20.17
N ASP A 83 16.84 3.08 20.18
CA ASP A 83 16.05 2.93 21.42
C ASP A 83 16.48 1.67 22.19
N LEU A 84 16.66 0.53 21.51
CA LEU A 84 17.16 -0.69 22.13
C LEU A 84 18.55 -0.49 22.73
N ASN A 85 19.46 0.17 22.00
CA ASN A 85 20.81 0.42 22.50
C ASN A 85 20.79 1.39 23.69
N ALA A 86 19.96 2.42 23.65
CA ALA A 86 19.78 3.38 24.73
C ALA A 86 19.26 2.68 26.00
N ARG A 87 18.16 1.95 25.88
CA ARG A 87 17.58 1.17 27.01
C ARG A 87 18.55 0.14 27.54
N LYS A 88 19.22 -0.61 26.67
CA LYS A 88 20.24 -1.59 27.09
C LYS A 88 21.34 -0.91 27.90
N ASN A 89 21.84 0.24 27.44
CA ASN A 89 22.87 0.98 28.15
C ASN A 89 22.35 1.53 29.49
N GLU A 90 21.12 2.05 29.54
CA GLU A 90 20.50 2.55 30.76
C GLU A 90 20.31 1.43 31.80
N GLU A 91 19.73 0.29 31.40
CA GLU A 91 19.57 -0.87 32.28
C GLU A 91 20.92 -1.42 32.73
N LEU A 92 21.92 -1.47 31.84
CA LEU A 92 23.27 -1.89 32.19
C LEU A 92 23.89 -0.94 33.24
N GLN A 93 23.70 0.38 33.10
CA GLN A 93 24.17 1.34 34.09
C GLN A 93 23.47 1.13 35.44
N GLN A 94 22.15 0.93 35.46
CA GLN A 94 21.42 0.65 36.71
C GLN A 94 21.94 -0.63 37.39
N VAL A 95 22.24 -1.67 36.62
CA VAL A 95 22.83 -2.92 37.14
C VAL A 95 24.21 -2.66 37.73
N LEU A 96 25.07 -1.89 37.03
CA LEU A 96 26.40 -1.53 37.52
C LEU A 96 26.33 -0.67 38.78
N GLU A 97 25.42 0.29 38.87
CA GLU A 97 25.20 1.11 40.07
C GLU A 97 24.75 0.24 41.25
N LYS A 98 23.80 -0.66 41.04
CA LYS A 98 23.35 -1.61 42.09
C LYS A 98 24.50 -2.50 42.55
N ALA A 99 25.28 -3.04 41.61
CA ALA A 99 26.45 -3.86 41.92
C ALA A 99 27.49 -3.08 42.72
N ASN A 100 27.87 -1.89 42.29
CA ASN A 100 28.83 -1.03 42.99
C ASN A 100 28.38 -0.69 44.42
N LYS A 101 27.08 -0.45 44.62
CA LYS A 101 26.52 -0.21 45.95
C LYS A 101 26.68 -1.42 46.86
N VAL A 102 26.40 -2.62 46.36
CA VAL A 102 26.56 -3.86 47.12
C VAL A 102 28.03 -4.15 47.41
N VAL A 103 28.91 -3.95 46.42
CA VAL A 103 30.36 -4.06 46.59
C VAL A 103 30.83 -3.16 47.73
N LYS A 104 30.38 -1.90 47.78
CA LYS A 104 30.69 -0.97 48.87
C LYS A 104 30.19 -1.47 50.24
N GLN A 105 28.97 -2.00 50.30
CA GLN A 105 28.42 -2.56 51.54
C GLN A 105 29.23 -3.76 52.06
N VAL A 106 29.64 -4.66 51.16
CA VAL A 106 30.50 -5.79 51.51
C VAL A 106 31.89 -5.30 51.95
N ALA A 107 32.43 -4.30 51.25
CA ALA A 107 33.71 -3.68 51.58
C ALA A 107 33.73 -3.11 53.00
N GLU A 108 32.70 -2.34 53.36
CA GLU A 108 32.55 -1.73 54.69
C GLU A 108 32.32 -2.79 55.78
N ALA A 109 31.49 -3.80 55.50
CA ALA A 109 31.18 -4.86 56.47
C ALA A 109 32.40 -5.73 56.81
N GLU A 110 33.23 -6.05 55.81
CA GLU A 110 34.43 -6.87 55.98
C GLU A 110 35.72 -6.05 56.16
N LYS A 111 35.61 -4.72 56.17
CA LYS A 111 36.70 -3.75 56.40
C LYS A 111 37.82 -3.85 55.37
N TYR A 112 37.46 -3.92 54.09
CA TYR A 112 38.43 -3.82 53.00
C TYR A 112 38.79 -2.36 52.73
N ASP A 113 40.09 -2.08 52.64
CA ASP A 113 40.60 -0.73 52.32
C ASP A 113 40.61 -0.43 50.81
N LEU A 114 40.76 -1.47 49.98
CA LEU A 114 40.83 -1.36 48.52
C LEU A 114 40.23 -2.59 47.85
N ILE A 115 39.47 -2.38 46.77
CA ILE A 115 38.96 -3.45 45.90
C ILE A 115 39.54 -3.24 44.50
N LEU A 116 40.12 -4.30 43.93
CA LEU A 116 40.74 -4.31 42.61
C LEU A 116 39.89 -5.13 41.65
N GLN A 117 39.56 -4.57 40.49
CA GLN A 117 38.73 -5.24 39.46
C GLN A 117 39.57 -5.94 38.39
N GLU A 118 40.74 -5.38 38.05
CA GLU A 118 41.60 -5.88 36.97
C GLU A 118 42.86 -6.52 37.54
N ALA A 119 42.77 -7.80 37.89
CA ALA A 119 43.91 -8.60 38.33
C ALA A 119 44.12 -9.80 37.40
N VAL A 120 45.37 -10.05 37.04
CA VAL A 120 45.75 -11.22 36.21
C VAL A 120 45.57 -12.53 36.99
N TYR A 121 45.70 -12.49 38.32
CA TYR A 121 45.48 -13.62 39.21
C TYR A 121 45.06 -13.14 40.61
N ILE A 122 44.02 -13.76 41.18
CA ILE A 122 43.58 -13.56 42.56
C ILE A 122 43.49 -14.93 43.23
N HIS A 123 44.11 -15.06 44.40
CA HIS A 123 43.95 -16.29 45.19
C HIS A 123 42.52 -16.39 45.74
N PRO A 124 41.80 -17.53 45.61
CA PRO A 124 40.36 -17.63 45.91
C PRO A 124 39.94 -17.18 47.31
N LYS A 125 40.83 -17.26 48.31
CA LYS A 125 40.57 -16.77 49.68
C LYS A 125 40.35 -15.24 49.76
N HIS A 126 40.78 -14.49 48.75
CA HIS A 126 40.66 -13.03 48.68
C HIS A 126 39.57 -12.58 47.69
N ASP A 127 38.94 -13.52 46.98
CA ASP A 127 37.84 -13.22 46.07
C ASP A 127 36.52 -13.07 46.85
N ILE A 128 35.87 -11.93 46.69
CA ILE A 128 34.59 -11.60 47.34
C ILE A 128 33.40 -11.68 46.38
N THR A 129 33.62 -12.07 45.11
CA THR A 129 32.62 -12.08 44.03
C THR A 129 31.38 -12.87 44.43
N ASP A 130 31.55 -14.08 44.98
CA ASP A 130 30.42 -14.92 45.42
C ASP A 130 29.59 -14.26 46.53
N LYS A 131 30.23 -13.53 47.45
CA LYS A 131 29.53 -12.81 48.52
C LYS A 131 28.72 -11.65 47.96
N VAL A 132 29.31 -10.89 47.03
CA VAL A 132 28.63 -9.78 46.34
C VAL A 132 27.41 -10.30 45.57
N ILE A 133 27.57 -11.39 44.81
CA ILE A 133 26.46 -12.05 44.08
C ILE A 133 25.36 -12.48 45.05
N LYS A 134 25.73 -13.07 46.19
CA LYS A 134 24.77 -13.50 47.22
C LYS A 134 23.96 -12.32 47.74
N VAL A 135 24.59 -11.18 48.04
CA VAL A 135 23.88 -9.99 48.54
C VAL A 135 23.00 -9.36 47.46
N ILE A 136 23.44 -9.30 46.20
CA ILE A 136 22.62 -8.82 45.07
C ILE A 136 21.34 -9.66 44.92
N ASN A 137 21.47 -10.98 45.00
CA ASN A 137 20.33 -11.91 44.89
C ASN A 137 19.41 -11.88 46.11
N SER A 138 19.93 -11.53 47.29
CA SER A 138 19.16 -11.41 48.54
C SER A 138 18.36 -10.10 48.62
N GLY A 139 18.74 -9.09 47.83
CA GLY A 139 18.05 -7.79 47.73
C GLY A 139 17.03 -7.71 46.58
N LYS A 140 16.35 -8.83 46.30
CA LYS A 140 15.13 -8.89 45.48
C LYS A 140 13.91 -8.87 46.37
#